data_AF-A0A0L0UN00-F1
#
_entry.id   AF-A0A0L0UN00-F1
#
_cell.length_a   1.000
_cell.length_b   1.000
_cell.length_c   1.000
_cell.angle_alpha   90.00
_cell.angle_beta   90.00
_cell.angle_gamma   90.00
#
_symmetry.space_group_name_H-M   'P 1'
#
loop_
_entity.id
_entity.type
_entity.pdbx_description
1 polymer ?
#
loop_
_entity_poly.entity_id
_entity_poly.type
_entity_poly.pdbx_seq_one_letter_code
_entity_poly.pdbx_strand_id
1 'polypeptide(L)'
;MTFYHSTFGYIRLVNRQIYPKTFAGQIYTPCRMEVSESQQSSTPVINATVKFGRLTQDFKQQLKLWRTYSRITPISATYPRFDAADMNTPLKPWTLYVKDVSMDESDVTCSLTLQTPLNNNIAFLYNTTDFPGLANA
;
A
#
# COMPACT_ATOMS: atom_id res chain seq x y z
N MET A 1 4.97 -9.95 -1.23
CA MET A 1 4.39 -8.59 -1.23
C MET A 1 5.33 -7.68 -1.98
N THR A 2 4.82 -6.87 -2.88
CA THR A 2 5.59 -5.95 -3.71
C THR A 2 4.96 -4.58 -3.64
N PHE A 3 5.70 -3.61 -3.11
CA PHE A 3 5.33 -2.20 -3.16
C PHE A 3 6.00 -1.53 -4.35
N TYR A 4 5.29 -0.64 -5.02
CA TYR A 4 5.85 0.13 -6.13
C TYR A 4 5.35 1.57 -6.13
N HIS A 5 6.31 2.47 -6.34
CA HIS A 5 6.10 3.87 -6.65
C HIS A 5 7.25 4.37 -7.54
N SER A 6 7.02 5.35 -8.41
CA SER A 6 8.05 5.91 -9.29
C SER A 6 9.26 6.47 -8.54
N THR A 7 9.03 7.04 -7.36
CA THR A 7 10.06 7.70 -6.54
C THR A 7 11.06 6.74 -5.87
N PHE A 8 10.62 5.56 -5.42
CA PHE A 8 11.48 4.62 -4.69
C PHE A 8 11.60 3.24 -5.38
N GLY A 9 10.95 3.06 -6.53
CA GLY A 9 10.98 1.82 -7.28
C GLY A 9 10.22 0.68 -6.58
N TYR A 10 10.74 -0.54 -6.72
CA TYR A 10 10.12 -1.76 -6.21
C TYR A 10 10.72 -2.19 -4.88
N ILE A 11 9.86 -2.43 -3.89
CA ILE A 11 10.22 -3.03 -2.61
C ILE A 11 9.55 -4.39 -2.53
N ARG A 12 10.35 -5.46 -2.55
CA ARG A 12 9.89 -6.85 -2.64
C ARG A 12 10.17 -7.58 -1.34
N LEU A 13 9.11 -7.96 -0.64
CA LEU A 13 9.17 -8.58 0.67
C LEU A 13 8.51 -9.96 0.66
N VAL A 14 9.15 -10.94 1.28
CA VAL A 14 8.62 -12.29 1.45
C VAL A 14 8.46 -12.62 2.94
N ASN A 15 7.32 -13.22 3.27
CA ASN A 15 7.03 -13.68 4.63
C ASN A 15 7.55 -15.12 4.86
N ARG A 16 7.80 -15.48 6.12
CA ARG A 16 8.14 -16.85 6.56
C ARG A 16 9.39 -17.43 5.88
N GLN A 17 10.33 -16.58 5.48
CA GLN A 17 11.63 -16.98 4.95
C GLN A 17 12.73 -16.34 5.80
N ILE A 18 13.84 -17.05 5.95
CA ILE A 18 15.03 -16.55 6.66
C ILE A 18 16.03 -15.95 5.67
N TYR A 19 16.07 -16.47 4.44
CA TYR A 19 16.96 -16.03 3.38
C TYR A 19 16.18 -15.39 2.23
N PRO A 20 16.82 -14.52 1.42
CA PRO A 20 16.24 -14.01 0.20
C PRO A 20 15.80 -15.15 -0.73
N LYS A 21 14.65 -14.98 -1.37
CA LYS A 21 14.07 -15.99 -2.25
C LYS A 21 13.67 -15.39 -3.58
N THR A 22 13.89 -16.14 -4.64
CA THR A 22 13.55 -15.72 -6.00
C THR A 22 12.17 -16.25 -6.37
N PHE A 23 11.27 -15.35 -6.77
CA PHE A 23 9.96 -15.69 -7.32
C PHE A 23 9.77 -14.95 -8.64
N ALA A 24 9.30 -15.66 -9.68
CA ALA A 24 9.11 -15.09 -11.02
C ALA A 24 10.33 -14.28 -11.53
N GLY A 25 11.55 -14.79 -11.27
CA GLY A 25 12.81 -14.13 -11.65
C GLY A 25 13.18 -12.89 -10.82
N GLN A 26 12.45 -12.56 -9.76
CA GLN A 26 12.68 -11.40 -8.90
C GLN A 26 13.10 -11.84 -7.49
N ILE A 27 14.08 -11.14 -6.90
CA ILE A 27 14.56 -11.42 -5.54
C ILE A 27 13.67 -10.71 -4.52
N TYR A 28 13.22 -11.44 -3.50
CA TYR A 28 12.43 -10.93 -2.38
C TYR A 28 13.23 -11.00 -1.08
N THR A 29 13.24 -9.89 -0.34
CA THR A 29 13.91 -9.78 0.95
C THR A 29 13.03 -10.38 2.05
N PRO A 30 13.60 -11.22 2.95
CA PRO A 30 12.84 -11.80 4.05
C PRO A 30 12.39 -10.72 5.03
N CYS A 31 11.10 -10.76 5.39
CA CYS A 31 10.48 -9.82 6.32
C CYS A 31 9.48 -10.56 7.20
N ARG A 32 9.47 -10.25 8.51
CA ARG A 32 8.36 -10.67 9.37
C ARG A 32 7.14 -9.86 8.95
N MET A 33 6.18 -10.51 8.31
CA MET A 33 4.99 -9.87 7.77
C MET A 33 3.73 -10.54 8.32
N GLU A 34 2.77 -9.74 8.71
CA GLU A 34 1.43 -10.20 9.07
C GLU A 34 0.43 -9.50 8.17
N VAL A 35 -0.30 -10.27 7.36
CA VAL A 35 -1.32 -9.76 6.44
C VAL A 35 -2.67 -10.12 7.04
N SER A 36 -3.44 -9.10 7.42
CA SER A 36 -4.83 -9.22 7.82
C SER A 36 -5.70 -8.76 6.66
N GLU A 37 -6.33 -9.72 5.98
CA GLU A 37 -7.29 -9.45 4.92
C GLU A 37 -8.62 -9.03 5.56
N SER A 38 -9.29 -7.99 5.02
CA SER A 38 -10.59 -7.57 5.56
C SER A 38 -11.58 -8.73 5.48
N GLN A 39 -12.28 -8.97 6.59
CA GLN A 39 -13.45 -9.84 6.56
C GLN A 39 -14.51 -9.22 5.64
N GLN A 40 -15.25 -10.09 4.94
CA GLN A 40 -16.36 -9.71 4.10
C GLN A 40 -17.49 -9.16 4.99
N SER A 41 -17.46 -7.85 5.23
CA SER A 41 -18.51 -7.09 5.90
C SER A 41 -19.65 -6.80 4.92
N SER A 42 -20.84 -6.48 5.44
CA SER A 42 -21.99 -5.99 4.67
C SER A 42 -21.71 -4.67 3.93
N THR A 43 -20.60 -3.99 4.26
CA THR A 43 -20.07 -2.85 3.52
C THR A 43 -18.96 -3.29 2.56
N PRO A 44 -19.05 -2.99 1.25
CA PRO A 44 -18.14 -3.48 0.22
C PRO A 44 -16.81 -2.69 0.18
N VAL A 45 -16.15 -2.53 1.33
CA VAL A 45 -14.85 -1.86 1.40
C VAL A 45 -13.77 -2.92 1.54
N ILE A 46 -13.18 -3.32 0.40
CA ILE A 46 -12.04 -4.25 0.39
C ILE A 46 -10.81 -3.50 0.93
N ASN A 47 -10.44 -3.85 2.15
CA ASN A 47 -9.24 -3.34 2.82
C ASN A 47 -8.32 -4.51 3.19
N ALA A 48 -7.04 -4.22 3.38
CA ALA A 48 -6.11 -5.16 3.99
C ALA A 48 -5.12 -4.39 4.85
N THR A 49 -4.80 -4.91 6.02
CA THR A 49 -3.79 -4.31 6.90
C THR A 49 -2.57 -5.20 6.89
N VAL A 50 -1.41 -4.63 6.59
CA VAL A 50 -0.15 -5.37 6.58
C VAL A 50 0.81 -4.78 7.59
N LYS A 51 1.27 -5.62 8.52
CA LYS A 51 2.27 -5.26 9.53
C LYS A 51 3.62 -5.87 9.18
N PHE A 52 4.68 -5.09 9.32
CA PHE A 52 6.05 -5.51 9.05
C PHE A 52 6.95 -5.25 10.27
N GLY A 53 7.74 -6.25 10.65
CA GLY A 53 8.78 -6.12 11.68
C GLY A 53 10.19 -6.04 11.09
N ARG A 54 11.08 -5.27 11.73
CA ARG A 54 12.52 -5.06 11.43
C ARG A 54 12.87 -4.32 10.12
N LEU A 55 12.04 -4.34 9.09
CA LEU A 55 12.27 -3.59 7.83
C LEU A 55 11.89 -2.10 7.90
N THR A 56 11.54 -1.65 9.11
CA THR A 56 11.09 -0.33 9.49
C THR A 56 12.07 0.76 9.04
N GLN A 57 13.39 0.53 9.11
CA GLN A 57 14.38 1.56 8.77
C GLN A 57 14.52 1.83 7.27
N ASP A 58 14.67 0.78 6.45
CA ASP A 58 14.85 0.95 5.00
C ASP A 58 13.56 1.44 4.35
N PHE A 59 12.41 0.86 4.73
CA PHE A 59 11.11 1.33 4.25
C PHE A 59 10.84 2.78 4.68
N LYS A 60 11.25 3.18 5.90
CA LYS A 60 11.18 4.58 6.37
C LYS A 60 12.05 5.51 5.53
N GLN A 61 13.27 5.10 5.17
CA GLN A 61 14.13 5.90 4.30
C GLN A 61 13.50 6.07 2.91
N GLN A 62 12.94 5.02 2.33
CA GLN A 62 12.29 5.08 1.02
C GLN A 62 11.00 5.91 1.05
N LEU A 63 10.17 5.77 2.09
CA LEU A 63 8.98 6.60 2.27
C LEU A 63 9.30 8.07 2.48
N LYS A 64 10.46 8.41 3.06
CA LYS A 64 10.90 9.81 3.16
C LYS A 64 11.15 10.44 1.78
N LEU A 65 11.37 9.67 0.73
CA LEU A 65 11.50 10.20 -0.63
C LEU A 65 10.11 10.59 -1.21
N TRP A 66 9.05 9.94 -0.74
CA TRP A 66 7.67 10.20 -1.14
C TRP A 66 7.11 11.48 -0.50
N ARG A 67 7.54 12.63 -1.03
CA ARG A 67 7.15 13.98 -0.57
C ARG A 67 6.56 14.83 -1.69
N THR A 68 5.84 15.88 -1.29
CA THR A 68 5.35 16.96 -2.15
C THR A 68 4.63 16.42 -3.39
N TYR A 69 5.10 16.74 -4.59
CA TYR A 69 4.48 16.37 -5.86
C TYR A 69 4.41 14.85 -6.07
N SER A 70 5.30 14.07 -5.45
CA SER A 70 5.27 12.61 -5.55
C SER A 70 4.00 11.99 -4.93
N ARG A 71 3.27 12.73 -4.08
CA ARG A 71 2.03 12.25 -3.44
C ARG A 71 0.82 12.22 -4.37
N ILE A 72 0.90 12.80 -5.57
CA ILE A 72 -0.18 12.75 -6.56
C ILE A 72 -0.31 11.40 -7.26
N THR A 73 0.66 10.50 -7.06
CA THR A 73 0.60 9.12 -7.54
C THR A 73 0.50 8.20 -6.33
N PRO A 74 -0.41 7.22 -6.34
CA PRO A 74 -0.61 6.34 -5.20
C PRO A 74 0.48 5.26 -5.20
N ILE A 75 0.86 4.79 -4.01
CA ILE A 75 1.73 3.63 -3.89
C ILE A 75 0.89 2.38 -4.13
N SER A 76 1.30 1.58 -5.10
CA SER A 76 0.69 0.27 -5.38
C SER A 76 1.31 -0.81 -4.51
N ALA A 77 0.48 -1.72 -4.02
CA ALA A 77 0.86 -2.82 -3.14
C ALA A 77 0.24 -4.12 -3.68
N THR A 78 1.09 -4.99 -4.23
CA THR A 78 0.69 -6.27 -4.81
C THR A 78 1.05 -7.41 -3.88
N TYR A 79 0.09 -8.26 -3.57
CA TYR A 79 0.29 -9.44 -2.75
C TYR A 79 0.11 -10.72 -3.60
N PRO A 80 1.21 -11.25 -4.15
CA PRO A 80 1.20 -12.58 -4.77
C PRO A 80 1.43 -13.67 -3.73
N ARG A 81 0.70 -14.78 -3.84
CA ARG A 81 1.04 -16.05 -3.18
C ARG A 81 1.71 -16.96 -4.19
N PHE A 82 2.71 -17.73 -3.77
CA PHE A 82 3.39 -18.70 -4.63
C PHE A 82 3.32 -20.07 -3.98
N ASP A 83 3.20 -21.10 -4.81
CA ASP A 83 3.30 -22.47 -4.37
C ASP A 83 4.78 -22.86 -4.21
N ALA A 84 5.08 -23.84 -3.35
CA ALA A 84 6.39 -24.45 -3.33
C ALA A 84 6.66 -25.25 -4.62
N ALA A 85 5.63 -25.81 -5.26
CA ALA A 85 5.72 -26.55 -6.51
C ALA A 85 5.90 -25.65 -7.75
N ASP A 86 5.35 -24.43 -7.71
CA ASP A 86 5.50 -23.43 -8.78
C ASP A 86 5.78 -22.04 -8.18
N MET A 87 7.04 -21.60 -8.33
CA MET A 87 7.53 -20.30 -7.86
C MET A 87 7.52 -19.22 -8.96
N ASN A 88 7.07 -19.56 -10.16
CA ASN A 88 7.04 -18.64 -11.30
C ASN A 88 5.64 -18.08 -11.55
N THR A 89 4.59 -18.84 -11.21
CA THR A 89 3.20 -18.41 -11.39
C THR A 89 2.58 -17.96 -10.07
N PRO A 90 2.22 -16.66 -9.91
CA PRO A 90 1.55 -16.20 -8.71
C PRO A 90 0.09 -16.70 -8.66
N LEU A 91 -0.29 -17.29 -7.53
CA LEU A 91 -1.65 -17.68 -7.20
C LEU A 91 -2.45 -16.46 -6.75
N LYS A 92 -3.53 -16.15 -7.49
CA LYS A 92 -4.51 -15.08 -7.20
C LYS A 92 -3.87 -13.79 -6.66
N PRO A 93 -2.98 -13.14 -7.43
CA PRO A 93 -2.41 -11.87 -7.01
C PRO A 93 -3.51 -10.80 -6.96
N TRP A 94 -3.52 -10.03 -5.88
CA TRP A 94 -4.33 -8.82 -5.79
C TRP A 94 -3.43 -7.61 -5.61
N THR A 95 -3.87 -6.48 -6.18
CA THR A 95 -3.19 -5.18 -6.07
C THR A 95 -4.13 -4.20 -5.43
N LEU A 96 -3.67 -3.58 -4.33
CA LEU A 96 -4.36 -2.53 -3.61
C LEU A 96 -3.48 -1.28 -3.56
N TYR A 97 -4.05 -0.16 -3.13
CA TYR A 97 -3.31 1.07 -2.90
C TYR A 97 -3.04 1.28 -1.42
N VAL A 98 -1.88 1.85 -1.09
CA VAL A 98 -1.55 2.24 0.27
C VAL A 98 -2.36 3.48 0.64
N LYS A 99 -3.28 3.33 1.60
CA LYS A 99 -4.13 4.41 2.12
C LYS A 99 -3.44 5.18 3.22
N ASP A 100 -2.87 4.45 4.18
CA ASP A 100 -2.22 5.01 5.36
C ASP A 100 -1.04 4.14 5.77
N VAL A 101 -0.03 4.78 6.36
CA VAL A 101 1.12 4.10 6.93
C VAL A 101 1.33 4.66 8.34
N SER A 102 1.03 3.83 9.34
CA SER A 102 1.37 4.12 10.73
C SER A 102 2.64 3.38 11.11
N MET A 103 3.43 3.99 11.99
CA MET A 103 4.75 3.50 12.35
C MET A 103 4.94 3.59 13.86
N ASP A 104 5.29 2.44 14.45
CA ASP A 104 5.75 2.33 15.82
C ASP A 104 7.28 2.15 15.85
N GLU A 105 7.88 2.08 17.04
CA GLU A 105 9.33 1.99 17.22
C GLU A 105 9.94 0.78 16.51
N SER A 106 9.24 -0.35 16.53
CA SER A 106 9.67 -1.63 15.95
C SER A 106 8.95 -2.03 14.66
N ASP A 107 7.74 -1.53 14.44
CA ASP A 107 6.81 -2.09 13.45
C ASP A 107 6.22 -1.01 12.52
N VAL A 108 5.99 -1.37 11.27
CA VAL A 108 5.25 -0.55 10.31
C VAL A 108 3.92 -1.22 9.99
N THR A 109 2.83 -0.48 10.13
CA THR A 109 1.50 -0.92 9.73
C THR A 109 1.04 -0.13 8.50
N CYS A 110 0.85 -0.82 7.38
CA CYS A 110 0.30 -0.25 6.17
C CYS A 110 -1.17 -0.66 6.03
N SER A 111 -2.05 0.32 5.92
CA SER A 111 -3.45 0.12 5.57
C SER A 111 -3.60 0.21 4.05
N LEU A 112 -4.14 -0.84 3.45
CA LEU A 112 -4.35 -0.98 2.01
C LEU A 112 -5.84 -0.95 1.70
N THR A 113 -6.19 -0.39 0.55
CA THR A 113 -7.57 -0.29 0.09
C THR A 113 -7.65 -0.39 -1.43
N LEU A 114 -8.81 -0.82 -1.94
CA LEU A 114 -9.05 -0.87 -3.38
C LEU A 114 -9.23 0.53 -3.98
N GLN A 115 -9.81 1.46 -3.22
CA GLN A 115 -10.07 2.80 -3.71
C GLN A 115 -8.79 3.63 -3.74
N THR A 116 -8.46 4.19 -4.90
CA THR A 116 -7.34 5.13 -5.00
C THR A 116 -7.54 6.27 -4.01
N PRO A 117 -6.65 6.48 -3.02
CA PRO A 117 -6.84 7.48 -1.97
C PRO A 117 -6.84 8.93 -2.50
N LEU A 118 -6.41 9.12 -3.74
CA LEU A 118 -6.43 10.41 -4.46
C LEU A 118 -7.82 10.78 -4.99
N ASN A 119 -8.72 9.81 -5.13
CA ASN A 119 -10.10 10.03 -5.58
C ASN A 119 -11.06 10.24 -4.40
N ASN A 120 -10.56 10.64 -3.22
CA ASN A 120 -11.42 11.13 -2.16
C ASN A 120 -12.14 12.39 -2.64
N ASN A 121 -13.38 12.56 -2.18
CA ASN A 121 -14.34 13.55 -2.68
C ASN A 121 -13.71 14.94 -2.85
N ILE A 122 -13.39 15.29 -4.10
CA ILE A 122 -12.93 16.61 -4.51
C ILE A 122 -14.17 17.47 -4.76
N ALA A 123 -15.08 17.50 -3.80
CA ALA A 123 -16.24 18.38 -3.90
C ALA A 123 -15.73 19.81 -3.94
N PHE A 124 -16.15 20.58 -4.95
CA PHE A 124 -15.91 22.02 -4.96
C PHE A 124 -16.50 22.60 -3.68
N LEU A 125 -15.67 23.27 -2.88
CA LEU A 125 -16.17 24.08 -1.79
C LEU A 125 -16.98 25.21 -2.45
N TYR A 126 -18.30 25.23 -2.22
CA TYR A 126 -19.11 26.35 -2.67
C TYR A 126 -18.54 27.63 -2.07
N ASN A 127 -18.03 28.51 -2.92
CA ASN A 127 -17.58 29.84 -2.52
C ASN A 127 -18.60 30.88 -3.00
N THR A 128 -18.67 32.02 -2.31
CA THR A 128 -19.59 33.11 -2.66
C THR A 128 -19.18 33.86 -3.93
N THR A 129 -18.00 33.56 -4.48
CA THR A 129 -17.48 34.16 -5.72
C THR A 129 -18.09 33.52 -6.96
N ASP A 130 -18.16 32.19 -6.99
CA ASP A 130 -18.70 31.37 -8.07
C ASP A 130 -20.21 31.14 -7.91
N PHE A 131 -20.70 31.25 -6.67
CA PHE A 131 -22.12 31.11 -6.31
C PHE A 131 -22.57 32.32 -5.46
N PRO A 132 -22.78 33.50 -6.06
CA PRO A 132 -23.14 34.73 -5.34
C PRO A 132 -24.48 34.65 -4.60
N GLY A 133 -25.32 33.66 -4.91
CA GLY A 133 -26.56 33.35 -4.19
C GLY A 133 -26.35 32.84 -2.75
N LEU A 134 -25.13 32.47 -2.35
CA LEU A 134 -24.80 32.07 -0.97
C LEU A 134 -24.50 33.25 -0.04
N ALA A 135 -24.39 34.48 -0.54
CA ALA A 135 -24.10 35.65 0.28
C ALA A 135 -25.30 36.19 1.07
N ASN A 136 -26.53 35.76 0.74
CA ASN A 136 -27.78 36.23 1.34
C ASN A 136 -28.60 35.11 2.00
N ALA A 137 -27.94 34.04 2.47
CA ALA A 137 -28.56 33.01 3.32
C ALA A 137 -28.24 33.27 4.79
#